data_AF-A0A1D9GQY8-F1
#
_entry.id   AF-A0A1D9GQY8-F1
#
_cell.length_a   1.000
_cell.length_b   1.000
_cell.length_c   1.000
_cell.angle_alpha   90.00
_cell.angle_beta   90.00
_cell.angle_gamma   90.00
#
_symmetry.space_group_name_H-M   'P 1'
#
loop_
_entity.id
_entity.type
_entity.pdbx_description
1 polymer ?
#
loop_
_entity_poly.entity_id
_entity_poly.type
_entity_poly.pdbx_seq_one_letter_code
_entity_poly.pdbx_strand_id
1 'polypeptide(L)'
;MLYLIAVVMGYFVGTNALVEKQAKRFVGADYANPAMSMLSSLGAFGGWFCILPAAYFIGSDYGNGFLDGLFFVLASIGGAVLSGFLQIPGLNYLLSVVTLFVNIALAIVVYSMT
;
A
#
# COMPACT_ATOMS: atom_id res chain seq x y z
N MET A 1 -3.00 -17.12 2.07
CA MET A 1 -1.75 -16.44 1.65
C MET A 1 -2.05 -15.12 0.94
N LEU A 2 -2.94 -15.09 -0.06
CA LEU A 2 -3.37 -13.86 -0.76
C LEU A 2 -3.85 -12.74 0.17
N TYR A 3 -4.71 -13.02 1.16
CA TYR A 3 -5.18 -11.97 2.09
C TYR A 3 -4.09 -11.41 2.99
N LEU A 4 -3.06 -12.21 3.34
CA LEU A 4 -1.91 -11.71 4.10
C LEU A 4 -1.06 -10.78 3.23
N ILE A 5 -0.89 -11.11 1.94
CA ILE A 5 -0.25 -10.21 0.97
C ILE A 5 -1.06 -8.91 0.86
N ALA A 6 -2.38 -8.98 0.79
CA ALA A 6 -3.25 -7.81 0.77
C ALA A 6 -3.05 -6.91 2.01
N VAL A 7 -3.03 -7.49 3.21
CA VAL A 7 -2.76 -6.77 4.47
C VAL A 7 -1.39 -6.09 4.41
N VAL A 8 -0.35 -6.77 3.93
CA VAL A 8 0.99 -6.18 3.79
C VAL A 8 0.97 -5.03 2.80
N MET A 9 0.38 -5.21 1.61
CA MET A 9 0.27 -4.15 0.61
C MET A 9 -0.43 -2.92 1.18
N GLY A 10 -1.56 -3.15 1.86
CA GLY A 10 -2.32 -2.13 2.58
C GLY A 10 -1.50 -1.39 3.63
N TYR A 11 -0.72 -2.13 4.43
CA TYR A 11 0.15 -1.56 5.46
C TYR A 11 1.17 -0.57 4.89
N PHE A 12 1.80 -0.90 3.76
CA PHE A 12 2.75 0.01 3.09
C PHE A 12 2.06 1.25 2.51
N VAL A 13 0.84 1.11 1.97
CA VAL A 13 0.04 2.26 1.51
C VAL A 13 -0.33 3.17 2.69
N GLY A 14 -0.86 2.60 3.77
CA GLY A 14 -1.23 3.35 4.97
C GLY A 14 -0.04 4.07 5.61
N THR A 15 1.11 3.38 5.71
CA THR A 15 2.35 3.97 6.23
C THR A 15 2.76 5.18 5.39
N ASN A 16 2.68 5.07 4.06
CA ASN A 16 3.02 6.17 3.17
C ASN A 16 2.08 7.37 3.33
N ALA A 17 0.77 7.13 3.41
CA ALA A 17 -0.22 8.17 3.66
C ALA A 17 -0.03 8.87 5.02
N LEU A 18 0.43 8.15 6.04
CA LEU A 18 0.78 8.72 7.35
C LEU A 18 2.01 9.61 7.26
N VAL A 19 3.06 9.18 6.54
CA VAL A 19 4.27 10.00 6.36
C VAL A 19 3.96 11.25 5.56
N GLU A 20 3.16 11.18 4.49
CA GLU A 20 2.73 12.37 3.75
C GLU A 20 1.99 13.37 4.64
N LYS A 21 1.08 12.88 5.49
CA LYS A 21 0.36 13.72 6.47
C LYS A 21 1.30 14.34 7.50
N GLN A 22 2.34 13.61 7.93
CA GLN A 22 3.34 14.11 8.87
C GLN A 22 4.27 15.14 8.24
N ALA A 23 4.71 14.92 7.00
CA ALA A 23 5.55 15.85 6.25
C ALA A 23 4.82 17.16 5.93
N LYS A 24 3.52 17.08 5.58
CA LYS A 24 2.67 18.24 5.26
C LYS A 24 1.89 18.79 6.47
N ARG A 25 2.33 18.49 7.69
CA ARG A 25 1.61 18.85 8.93
C ARG A 25 1.50 20.37 9.15
N PHE A 26 2.42 21.15 8.60
CA PHE A 26 2.41 22.61 8.65
C PHE A 26 2.35 23.19 7.23
N VAL A 27 1.63 24.31 7.06
CA VAL A 27 1.58 25.02 5.78
C VAL A 27 2.99 25.47 5.39
N GLY A 28 3.49 24.96 4.26
CA GLY A 28 4.86 25.22 3.78
C GLY A 28 5.93 24.25 4.29
N ALA A 29 5.58 23.27 5.13
CA ALA A 29 6.46 22.14 5.44
C ALA A 29 6.32 21.08 4.35
N ASP A 30 7.46 20.70 3.76
CA ASP A 30 7.57 19.61 2.80
C ASP A 30 8.71 18.69 3.25
N TYR A 31 8.89 17.56 2.57
CA TYR A 31 10.04 16.70 2.82
C TYR A 31 11.33 17.51 2.66
N ALA A 32 12.28 17.34 3.58
CA ALA A 32 13.61 17.94 3.46
C ALA A 32 14.33 17.51 2.18
N ASN A 33 13.95 16.36 1.61
CA ASN A 33 14.46 15.86 0.34
C ASN A 33 13.31 15.78 -0.70
N PRO A 34 13.37 16.53 -1.80
CA PRO A 34 12.34 16.51 -2.84
C PRO A 34 12.20 15.15 -3.53
N ALA A 35 13.27 14.34 -3.59
CA ALA A 35 13.19 12.97 -4.12
C ALA A 35 12.35 12.06 -3.21
N MET A 36 12.40 12.24 -1.89
CA MET A 36 11.53 11.52 -0.96
C MET A 36 10.06 11.96 -1.09
N SER A 37 9.80 13.25 -1.32
CA SER A 37 8.44 13.76 -1.57
C SER A 37 7.82 13.13 -2.82
N MET A 38 8.61 13.03 -3.89
CA MET A 38 8.18 12.38 -5.13
C MET A 38 7.95 10.88 -4.95
N LEU A 39 8.85 10.16 -4.27
CA LEU A 39 8.71 8.72 -4.04
C LEU A 39 7.53 8.38 -3.12
N SER A 40 7.30 9.19 -2.09
CA SER A 40 6.16 9.06 -1.20
C SER A 40 4.84 9.28 -1.96
N SER A 41 4.71 10.37 -2.72
CA SER A 41 3.50 10.63 -3.51
C SER A 41 3.23 9.56 -4.57
N LEU A 42 4.28 9.08 -5.25
CA LEU A 42 4.18 7.94 -6.16
C LEU A 42 3.75 6.65 -5.44
N GLY A 43 4.27 6.37 -4.23
CA GLY A 43 3.89 5.17 -3.49
C GLY A 43 2.45 5.21 -2.96
N ALA A 44 1.89 6.38 -2.68
CA ALA A 44 0.52 6.52 -2.18
C ALA A 44 -0.50 6.19 -3.29
N PHE A 45 -0.33 6.79 -4.46
CA PHE A 45 -1.15 6.49 -5.64
C PHE A 45 -0.83 5.13 -6.25
N GLY A 46 0.46 4.83 -6.41
CA GLY A 46 0.95 3.61 -7.03
C GLY A 46 0.65 2.35 -6.22
N GLY A 47 0.58 2.45 -4.90
CA GLY A 47 0.21 1.31 -4.06
C GLY A 47 -1.24 0.86 -4.26
N TRP A 48 -2.20 1.79 -4.32
CA TRP A 48 -3.58 1.46 -4.68
C TRP A 48 -3.70 0.98 -6.13
N PHE A 49 -2.90 1.55 -7.03
CA PHE A 49 -2.82 1.09 -8.42
C PHE A 49 -2.25 -0.33 -8.55
N CYS A 50 -1.51 -0.84 -7.56
CA CYS A 50 -1.08 -2.24 -7.50
C CYS A 50 -2.15 -3.15 -6.89
N ILE A 51 -2.89 -2.66 -5.88
CA ILE A 51 -3.91 -3.44 -5.16
C ILE A 51 -5.14 -3.71 -6.04
N LEU A 52 -5.61 -2.71 -6.80
CA LEU A 52 -6.85 -2.85 -7.58
C LEU A 52 -6.76 -3.87 -8.72
N PRO A 53 -5.71 -3.87 -9.57
CA PRO A 53 -5.53 -4.92 -10.58
C PRO A 53 -5.30 -6.29 -9.96
N ALA A 54 -4.55 -6.38 -8.85
CA ALA A 54 -4.36 -7.64 -8.13
C ALA A 54 -5.70 -8.21 -7.62
N ALA A 55 -6.57 -7.35 -7.07
CA ALA A 55 -7.93 -7.73 -6.67
C ALA A 55 -8.80 -8.14 -7.86
N TYR A 56 -8.62 -7.52 -9.03
CA TYR A 56 -9.32 -7.90 -10.25
C TYR A 56 -8.92 -9.28 -10.75
N PHE A 57 -7.62 -9.61 -10.77
CA PHE A 57 -7.15 -10.94 -11.17
C PHE A 57 -7.70 -12.04 -10.27
N ILE A 58 -7.62 -11.85 -8.95
CA ILE A 58 -8.28 -12.73 -7.96
C ILE A 58 -9.80 -12.79 -8.22
N GLY A 59 -10.39 -11.65 -8.55
CA GLY A 59 -11.81 -11.45 -8.84
C GLY A 59 -12.32 -12.20 -10.07
N SER A 60 -11.45 -12.39 -11.06
CA SER A 60 -11.79 -12.88 -12.39
C SER A 60 -11.92 -14.40 -12.50
N ASP A 61 -11.63 -15.12 -11.41
CA ASP A 61 -11.63 -16.58 -11.38
C ASP A 61 -13.06 -17.16 -11.38
N TYR A 62 -13.27 -18.27 -12.09
CA TYR A 62 -14.61 -18.86 -12.29
C TYR A 62 -15.16 -19.48 -10.99
N GLY A 63 -16.03 -18.74 -10.29
CA GLY A 63 -16.68 -19.19 -9.06
C GLY A 63 -16.99 -18.04 -8.11
N ASN A 64 -16.50 -18.13 -6.87
CA ASN A 64 -16.61 -17.07 -5.86
C ASN A 64 -15.56 -15.94 -6.04
N GLY A 65 -14.90 -15.84 -7.20
CA GLY A 65 -13.81 -14.89 -7.45
C GLY A 65 -14.15 -13.46 -7.01
N PHE A 66 -15.36 -12.96 -7.32
CA PHE A 66 -15.80 -11.64 -6.87
C PHE A 66 -15.71 -11.44 -5.34
N LEU A 67 -16.13 -12.43 -4.55
CA LEU A 67 -16.04 -12.38 -3.09
C LEU A 67 -14.58 -12.39 -2.64
N ASP A 68 -13.72 -13.17 -3.30
CA ASP A 68 -12.29 -13.22 -2.97
C ASP A 68 -11.57 -11.92 -3.31
N GLY A 69 -11.89 -11.29 -4.44
CA GLY A 69 -11.42 -9.94 -4.78
C GLY A 69 -11.90 -8.90 -3.76
N LEU A 70 -13.15 -8.98 -3.32
CA LEU A 70 -13.71 -8.07 -2.31
C LEU A 70 -13.04 -8.27 -0.94
N PHE A 71 -12.83 -9.51 -0.51
CA PHE A 71 -12.10 -9.81 0.72
C PHE A 71 -10.63 -9.39 0.65
N PHE A 72 -10.01 -9.47 -0.53
CA PHE A 72 -8.65 -8.96 -0.75
C PHE A 72 -8.60 -7.44 -0.56
N VAL A 73 -9.54 -6.69 -1.14
CA VAL A 73 -9.63 -5.23 -0.94
C VAL A 73 -9.87 -4.91 0.54
N LEU A 74 -10.80 -5.59 1.21
CA LEU A 74 -11.05 -5.39 2.65
C LEU A 74 -9.83 -5.68 3.51
N ALA A 75 -9.09 -6.75 3.20
CA ALA A 75 -7.84 -7.09 3.88
C ALA A 75 -6.78 -6.00 3.68
N SER A 76 -6.69 -5.42 2.48
CA SER A 76 -5.79 -4.28 2.22
C SER A 76 -6.17 -3.02 2.99
N ILE A 77 -7.47 -2.73 3.13
CA ILE A 77 -7.95 -1.63 3.98
C ILE A 77 -7.59 -1.90 5.45
N GLY A 78 -7.79 -3.14 5.91
CA GLY A 78 -7.37 -3.57 7.26
C GLY A 78 -5.87 -3.35 7.49
N GLY A 79 -5.03 -3.70 6.52
CA GLY A 79 -3.59 -3.42 6.55
C GLY A 79 -3.27 -1.92 6.64
N ALA A 80 -3.96 -1.10 5.87
CA ALA A 80 -3.79 0.35 5.90
C ALA A 80 -4.17 0.94 7.27
N VAL A 81 -5.23 0.42 7.91
CA VAL A 81 -5.59 0.81 9.28
C VAL A 81 -4.53 0.35 10.28
N LEU A 82 -3.99 -0.86 10.12
CA LEU A 82 -2.93 -1.41 10.99
C LEU A 82 -1.65 -0.57 10.98
N SER A 83 -1.34 0.10 9.87
CA SER A 83 -0.20 1.02 9.79
C SER A 83 -0.27 2.18 10.79
N GLY A 84 -1.47 2.52 11.27
CA GLY A 84 -1.68 3.56 12.27
C GLY A 84 -1.24 3.17 13.69
N PHE A 85 -1.08 1.88 13.99
CA PHE A 85 -0.77 1.40 15.36
C PHE A 85 0.72 1.45 15.70
N LEU A 86 1.60 1.19 14.73
CA LEU A 86 3.05 1.17 14.94
C LEU A 86 3.69 2.39 14.26
N GLN A 87 3.80 3.50 14.99
CA GLN A 87 4.33 4.75 14.45
C GLN A 87 5.75 5.02 14.95
N ILE A 88 6.75 4.48 14.25
CA ILE A 88 8.16 4.81 14.48
C ILE A 88 8.59 5.77 13.35
N PRO A 89 8.82 7.07 13.62
CA PRO A 89 8.99 8.07 12.58
C PRO A 89 10.06 7.72 11.54
N GLY A 90 11.27 7.39 11.97
CA GLY A 90 12.38 7.06 11.06
C GLY A 90 12.12 5.81 10.20
N LEU A 91 11.48 4.80 10.78
CA LEU A 91 11.10 3.59 10.06
C LEU A 91 10.00 3.88 9.04
N ASN A 92 9.02 4.71 9.40
CA ASN A 92 7.92 5.05 8.51
C ASN A 92 8.41 5.82 7.28
N TYR A 93 9.36 6.75 7.43
CA TYR A 93 10.00 7.42 6.29
C TYR A 93 10.69 6.44 5.34
N LEU A 94 11.44 5.47 5.89
CA LEU A 94 12.08 4.42 5.07
C LEU A 94 11.03 3.57 4.33
N LEU A 95 9.99 3.13 5.06
CA LEU A 95 8.92 2.31 4.51
C LEU A 95 8.12 3.03 3.41
N SER A 96 7.84 4.32 3.59
CA SER A 96 7.14 5.17 2.61
C SER A 96 7.87 5.23 1.26
N VAL A 97 9.20 5.34 1.27
CA VAL A 97 10.00 5.40 0.04
C VAL A 97 10.00 4.05 -0.69
N VAL A 98 9.98 2.93 0.03
CA VAL A 98 9.98 1.59 -0.58
C VAL A 98 8.58 1.08 -0.92
N THR A 99 7.51 1.74 -0.45
CA THR A 99 6.11 1.34 -0.64
C THR A 99 5.79 0.98 -2.09
N LEU A 100 6.22 1.79 -3.06
CA LEU A 100 5.96 1.55 -4.47
C LEU A 100 6.58 0.22 -4.94
N PHE A 101 7.87 0.02 -4.67
CA PHE A 101 8.61 -1.16 -5.09
C PHE A 101 8.06 -2.43 -4.44
N VAL A 102 7.73 -2.36 -3.15
CA VAL A 102 7.14 -3.47 -2.40
C VAL A 102 5.77 -3.83 -2.99
N ASN A 103 4.91 -2.86 -3.25
CA ASN A 103 3.59 -3.11 -3.82
C ASN A 103 3.63 -3.65 -5.24
N ILE A 104 4.60 -3.23 -6.07
CA ILE A 104 4.82 -3.83 -7.40
C ILE A 104 5.23 -5.29 -7.26
N ALA A 105 6.22 -5.57 -6.40
CA ALA A 105 6.69 -6.94 -6.18
C ALA A 105 5.57 -7.85 -5.65
N LEU A 106 4.79 -7.38 -4.69
CA LEU A 106 3.66 -8.13 -4.13
C LEU A 106 2.53 -8.33 -5.14
N ALA A 107 2.26 -7.36 -6.02
CA ALA A 107 1.30 -7.54 -7.11
C ALA A 107 1.74 -8.61 -8.11
N ILE A 108 3.04 -8.69 -8.45
CA ILE A 108 3.60 -9.76 -9.28
C ILE A 108 3.44 -11.12 -8.59
N VAL A 109 3.69 -11.17 -7.27
CA VAL A 109 3.49 -12.41 -6.49
C VAL A 109 2.03 -12.83 -6.52
N VAL A 110 1.08 -11.91 -6.28
CA VAL A 110 -0.36 -12.22 -6.37
C VAL A 110 -0.71 -12.77 -7.75
N TYR A 111 -0.24 -12.12 -8.83
CA TYR A 111 -0.47 -12.57 -10.19
C TYR A 111 0.11 -13.98 -10.46
N SER A 112 1.26 -14.32 -9.89
CA SER A 112 1.85 -15.67 -10.04
C SER A 112 1.11 -16.77 -9.26
N MET A 113 0.21 -16.38 -8.36
CA MET A 113 -0.53 -17.29 -7.48
C MET A 113 -2.01 -17.46 -7.88
N THR A 114 -2.48 -16.62 -8.80
CA THR A 114 -3.81 -16.64 -9.42
C THR A 114 -3.69 -17.19 -10.84
#